data_AF-U6KTQ6-F1
#
_entry.id   AF-U6KTQ6-F1
#
_cell.length_a   1.000
_cell.length_b   1.000
_cell.length_c   1.000
_cell.angle_alpha   90.00
_cell.angle_beta   90.00
_cell.angle_gamma   90.00
#
_symmetry.space_group_name_H-M   'P 1'
#
loop_
_entity.id
_entity.type
_entity.pdbx_description
1 polymer ?
#
loop_
_entity_poly.entity_id
_entity_poly.type
_entity_poly.pdbx_seq_one_letter_code
_entity_poly.pdbx_strand_id
1 'polypeptide(L)'
;MSNKKLEALREAAKAAGLSPSEEKFVCFDWSASQEWQEYLASLYPTPPLNKMLKWKKKFYKAHQDAAFDINSTKVDDVLNGNFSPGVSSGDSSCSGSYSGPRMPPFSRPIGSPPSATVLKVLSPLTLFCLVAGMLKTVLAAATSRRDPMASLLLTGALLLRLYGCFGLPPIKFWPLSQLGDSIANEGVPYFERVLQNDAMHGVLFSLLTGLMPNSLPLLASPLLTGSLVAAYILREGSGMLSLLKNIGPVQSFTSMMDRKRFQILQLRADLEVYFGLFFVVWSLLRMNVSLSEFFVPAYLYWQLQKIRFQTCPYTQASIRRLDGTIMALTNHRACPGVLRLVYEKVRIFCIRQVQPPEPPGGPRSSLCTIM
;
A
#
# COMPACT_ATOMS: atom_id res chain seq x y z
N MET A 1 7.92 -4.12 -29.76
CA MET A 1 8.30 -2.77 -30.28
C MET A 1 8.30 -2.84 -31.82
N SER A 2 7.96 -1.79 -32.59
CA SER A 2 8.00 -1.88 -34.07
C SER A 2 9.45 -1.94 -34.56
N ASN A 3 9.77 -2.79 -35.54
CA ASN A 3 11.11 -2.89 -36.14
C ASN A 3 11.65 -1.53 -36.56
N LYS A 4 10.79 -0.66 -37.11
CA LYS A 4 11.15 0.72 -37.48
C LYS A 4 11.58 1.58 -36.28
N LYS A 5 10.95 1.40 -35.12
CA LYS A 5 11.30 2.15 -33.89
C LYS A 5 12.61 1.63 -33.28
N LEU A 6 12.87 0.34 -33.42
CA LEU A 6 14.07 -0.31 -32.92
C LEU A 6 15.29 0.02 -33.82
N GLU A 7 15.09 0.07 -35.13
CA GLU A 7 16.06 0.59 -36.11
C GLU A 7 16.38 2.06 -35.82
N ALA A 8 15.37 2.91 -35.63
CA ALA A 8 15.57 4.32 -35.29
C ALA A 8 16.35 4.53 -33.97
N LEU A 9 16.06 3.74 -32.94
CA LEU A 9 16.82 3.79 -31.68
C LEU A 9 18.25 3.28 -31.85
N ARG A 10 18.47 2.30 -32.73
CA ARG A 10 19.81 1.77 -33.02
C ARG A 10 20.66 2.77 -33.78
N GLU A 11 20.06 3.48 -34.74
CA GLU A 11 20.71 4.57 -35.46
C GLU A 11 21.02 5.75 -34.51
N ALA A 12 20.09 6.11 -33.62
CA ALA A 12 20.30 7.13 -32.60
C ALA A 12 21.40 6.75 -31.60
N ALA A 13 21.45 5.49 -31.18
CA ALA A 13 22.49 4.98 -30.27
C ALA A 13 23.88 5.00 -30.92
N LYS A 14 23.98 4.62 -32.21
CA LYS A 14 25.23 4.71 -32.98
C LYS A 14 25.69 6.16 -33.16
N ALA A 15 24.76 7.06 -33.51
CA ALA A 15 25.05 8.48 -33.68
C ALA A 15 25.53 9.15 -32.38
N ALA A 16 25.08 8.66 -31.22
CA ALA A 16 25.52 9.12 -29.90
C ALA A 16 26.86 8.51 -29.43
N GLY A 17 27.48 7.65 -30.24
CA GLY A 17 28.75 7.01 -29.91
C GLY A 17 28.66 6.17 -28.64
N LEU A 18 27.57 5.40 -28.50
CA LEU A 18 27.43 4.39 -27.44
C LEU A 18 28.36 3.21 -27.72
N SER A 19 28.81 2.54 -26.66
CA SER A 19 29.53 1.29 -26.78
C SER A 19 28.62 0.15 -27.26
N PRO A 20 29.17 -0.93 -27.83
CA PRO A 20 28.38 -2.05 -28.34
C PRO A 20 27.46 -2.71 -27.29
N SER A 21 27.86 -2.75 -26.01
CA SER A 21 27.05 -3.26 -24.90
C SER A 21 25.90 -2.30 -24.53
N GLU A 22 26.11 -1.00 -24.66
CA GLU A 22 25.08 0.01 -24.41
C GLU A 22 24.06 0.09 -25.55
N GLU A 23 24.50 -0.03 -26.79
CA GLU A 23 23.61 -0.16 -27.95
C GLU A 23 22.69 -1.37 -27.80
N LYS A 24 23.24 -2.51 -27.33
CA LYS A 24 22.47 -3.73 -27.04
C LYS A 24 21.45 -3.52 -25.92
N PHE A 25 21.80 -2.78 -24.86
CA PHE A 25 20.87 -2.44 -23.77
C PHE A 25 19.70 -1.56 -24.25
N VAL A 26 19.99 -0.52 -25.04
CA VAL A 26 18.96 0.40 -25.58
C VAL A 26 18.02 -0.32 -26.55
N CYS A 27 18.59 -1.23 -27.34
CA CYS A 27 17.84 -2.07 -28.28
C CYS A 27 17.25 -3.33 -27.63
N PHE A 28 17.49 -3.57 -26.34
CA PHE A 28 17.03 -4.77 -25.66
C PHE A 28 15.51 -4.76 -25.55
N ASP A 29 14.87 -5.83 -26.04
CA ASP A 29 13.43 -5.96 -25.95
C ASP A 29 13.01 -6.40 -24.54
N TRP A 30 12.92 -5.42 -23.63
CA TRP A 30 12.47 -5.58 -22.24
C TRP A 30 11.10 -6.25 -22.10
N SER A 31 10.23 -6.11 -23.11
CA SER A 31 8.94 -6.78 -23.12
C SER A 31 9.05 -8.26 -23.46
N ALA A 32 10.03 -8.63 -24.29
CA ALA A 32 10.24 -10.02 -24.70
C ALA A 32 11.06 -10.85 -23.70
N SER A 33 11.72 -10.21 -22.73
CA SER A 33 12.57 -10.88 -21.74
C SER A 33 11.77 -11.45 -20.57
N GLN A 34 11.55 -12.76 -20.54
CA GLN A 34 10.82 -13.44 -19.47
C GLN A 34 11.48 -13.28 -18.08
N GLU A 35 12.79 -13.46 -18.00
CA GLU A 35 13.56 -13.35 -16.74
C GLU A 35 13.49 -11.95 -16.09
N TRP A 36 13.34 -10.91 -16.93
CA TRP A 36 13.16 -9.54 -16.45
C TRP A 36 11.80 -9.37 -15.79
N GLN A 37 10.76 -9.98 -16.36
CA GLN A 37 9.41 -9.94 -15.79
C GLN A 37 9.36 -10.68 -14.45
N GLU A 38 10.04 -11.81 -14.33
CA GLU A 38 10.14 -12.58 -13.07
C GLU A 38 10.95 -11.82 -12.00
N TYR A 39 12.08 -11.23 -12.38
CA TYR A 39 12.86 -10.36 -11.50
C TYR A 39 12.04 -9.16 -11.03
N LEU A 40 11.30 -8.49 -11.91
CA LEU A 40 10.42 -7.36 -11.57
C LEU A 40 9.26 -7.77 -10.66
N ALA A 41 8.69 -8.95 -10.87
CA ALA A 41 7.65 -9.50 -10.01
C ALA A 41 8.18 -9.89 -8.61
N SER A 42 9.46 -10.26 -8.50
CA SER A 42 10.13 -10.56 -7.22
C SER A 42 10.54 -9.31 -6.44
N LEU A 43 10.65 -8.15 -7.10
CA LEU A 43 10.96 -6.87 -6.45
C LEU A 43 9.74 -6.35 -5.71
N TYR A 44 9.75 -6.46 -4.37
CA TYR A 44 8.72 -5.89 -3.52
C TYR A 44 9.25 -4.84 -2.53
N PRO A 45 8.64 -3.63 -2.46
CA PRO A 45 7.47 -3.18 -3.22
C PRO A 45 7.81 -2.88 -4.69
N THR A 46 6.81 -2.98 -5.57
CA THR A 46 7.01 -2.72 -7.01
C THR A 46 7.58 -1.32 -7.20
N PRO A 47 8.76 -1.19 -7.84
CA PRO A 47 9.43 0.10 -7.94
C PRO A 47 8.60 1.09 -8.78
N PRO A 48 8.58 2.37 -8.39
CA PRO A 48 7.85 3.40 -9.14
C PRO A 48 8.46 3.59 -10.54
N LEU A 49 7.63 4.00 -11.51
CA LEU A 49 7.99 4.12 -12.94
C LEU A 49 9.26 4.97 -13.19
N ASN A 50 9.51 6.00 -12.38
CA ASN A 50 10.70 6.86 -12.50
C ASN A 50 12.02 6.19 -12.07
N LYS A 51 11.97 5.04 -11.41
CA LYS A 51 13.15 4.24 -11.03
C LYS A 51 13.28 2.96 -11.86
N MET A 52 12.30 2.68 -12.72
CA MET A 52 12.28 1.46 -13.54
C MET A 52 13.51 1.32 -14.42
N LEU A 53 14.04 2.44 -14.92
CA LEU A 53 15.21 2.41 -15.77
C LEU A 53 16.48 1.95 -15.02
N LYS A 54 16.63 2.34 -13.76
CA LYS A 54 17.75 1.89 -12.91
C LYS A 54 17.68 0.38 -12.65
N TRP A 55 16.47 -0.16 -12.45
CA TRP A 55 16.27 -1.60 -12.23
C TRP A 55 16.52 -2.41 -13.49
N LYS A 56 16.13 -1.88 -14.66
CA LYS A 56 16.48 -2.43 -15.97
C LYS A 56 18.00 -2.48 -16.17
N LYS A 57 18.71 -1.36 -15.92
CA LYS A 57 20.18 -1.28 -16.01
C LYS A 57 20.88 -2.33 -15.13
N LYS A 58 20.42 -2.50 -13.89
CA LYS A 58 20.96 -3.52 -12.98
C LYS A 58 20.67 -4.94 -13.43
N PHE A 59 19.44 -5.21 -13.84
CA PHE A 59 19.05 -6.54 -14.33
C PHE A 59 19.87 -6.92 -15.56
N TYR A 60 20.04 -6.00 -16.51
CA TYR A 60 20.80 -6.24 -17.72
C TYR A 60 22.25 -6.62 -17.44
N LYS A 61 22.92 -5.86 -16.57
CA LYS A 61 24.31 -6.14 -16.21
C LYS A 61 24.46 -7.52 -15.56
N ALA A 62 23.51 -7.88 -14.70
CA ALA A 62 23.61 -9.11 -13.93
C ALA A 62 23.23 -10.37 -14.73
N HIS A 63 22.33 -10.26 -15.73
CA HIS A 63 21.74 -11.43 -16.38
C HIS A 63 21.95 -11.50 -17.89
N GLN A 64 22.35 -10.40 -18.55
CA GLN A 64 22.45 -10.35 -20.02
C GLN A 64 23.85 -9.96 -20.49
N ASP A 65 24.45 -8.92 -19.93
CA ASP A 65 25.78 -8.45 -20.34
C ASP A 65 26.56 -7.85 -19.17
N ALA A 66 27.51 -8.60 -18.62
CA ALA A 66 28.31 -8.18 -17.47
C ALA A 66 29.23 -6.97 -17.76
N ALA A 67 29.56 -6.74 -19.04
CA ALA A 67 30.38 -5.60 -19.46
C ALA A 67 29.57 -4.31 -19.57
N PHE A 68 28.22 -4.37 -19.47
CA PHE A 68 27.36 -3.19 -19.53
C PHE A 68 27.68 -2.20 -18.39
N ASP A 69 27.89 -0.93 -18.77
CA ASP A 69 28.09 0.15 -17.82
C ASP A 69 26.77 0.75 -17.34
N ILE A 70 26.44 0.49 -16.06
CA ILE A 70 25.23 1.00 -15.40
C ILE A 70 25.22 2.53 -15.31
N ASN A 71 26.39 3.18 -15.32
CA ASN A 71 26.52 4.61 -15.08
C ASN A 71 26.50 5.47 -16.35
N SER A 72 26.29 4.85 -17.50
CA SER A 72 26.22 5.59 -18.76
C SER A 72 25.04 6.56 -18.79
N THR A 73 25.36 7.85 -18.80
CA THR A 73 24.39 8.94 -18.98
C THR A 73 23.92 9.01 -20.44
N LYS A 74 24.78 8.62 -21.39
CA LYS A 74 24.46 8.58 -22.81
C LYS A 74 23.24 7.68 -23.10
N VAL A 75 23.14 6.56 -22.41
CA VAL A 75 21.98 5.65 -22.48
C VAL A 75 20.69 6.33 -22.01
N ASP A 76 20.77 7.13 -20.95
CA ASP A 76 19.60 7.85 -20.43
C ASP A 76 19.19 8.98 -21.39
N ASP A 77 20.16 9.70 -21.97
CA ASP A 77 19.91 10.78 -22.93
C ASP A 77 19.26 10.26 -24.23
N VAL A 78 19.70 9.10 -24.73
CA VAL A 78 19.10 8.45 -25.91
C VAL A 78 17.68 7.93 -25.60
N LEU A 79 17.45 7.34 -24.42
CA LEU A 79 16.13 6.82 -24.05
C LEU A 79 15.11 7.91 -23.71
N ASN A 80 15.57 9.06 -23.21
CA ASN A 80 14.74 10.24 -22.97
C ASN A 80 14.52 11.06 -24.25
N GLY A 81 15.21 10.73 -25.35
CA GLY A 81 15.10 11.46 -26.62
C GLY A 81 15.78 12.83 -26.60
N ASN A 82 16.71 13.06 -25.67
CA ASN A 82 17.42 14.33 -25.49
C ASN A 82 18.67 14.46 -26.37
N PHE A 83 18.91 13.49 -27.26
CA PHE A 83 20.07 13.47 -28.13
C PHE A 83 19.80 14.17 -29.47
N SER A 84 20.48 15.29 -29.72
CA SER A 84 20.45 16.01 -31.01
C SER A 84 21.77 15.82 -31.76
N PRO A 85 21.75 15.32 -33.02
CA PRO A 85 22.96 15.12 -33.80
C PRO A 85 23.44 16.45 -34.44
N GLY A 86 24.54 17.01 -33.91
CA GLY A 86 25.29 18.17 -34.47
C GLY A 86 25.10 19.46 -33.65
N VAL A 87 26.11 20.28 -33.34
CA VAL A 87 27.36 20.62 -34.08
C VAL A 87 28.43 21.15 -33.08
N SER A 88 29.73 20.98 -33.33
CA SER A 88 30.74 21.93 -32.82
C SER A 88 30.60 23.25 -33.59
N SER A 89 29.68 24.10 -33.14
CA SER A 89 29.55 25.50 -33.50
C SER A 89 29.09 26.24 -32.25
N GLY A 90 29.76 27.37 -32.00
CA GLY A 90 29.83 28.09 -30.75
C GLY A 90 28.51 28.60 -30.15
N ASP A 91 28.67 29.02 -28.91
CA ASP A 91 27.85 30.00 -28.19
C ASP A 91 26.37 29.71 -27.89
N SER A 92 26.13 29.80 -26.58
CA SER A 92 25.02 30.55 -25.97
C SER A 92 23.57 30.07 -26.16
N SER A 93 22.95 29.86 -25.01
CA SER A 93 21.60 30.32 -24.64
C SER A 93 20.36 29.49 -25.02
N CYS A 94 19.46 29.44 -24.03
CA CYS A 94 17.99 29.38 -24.11
C CYS A 94 17.29 28.03 -24.37
N SER A 95 17.27 27.21 -23.32
CA SER A 95 16.07 26.73 -22.60
C SER A 95 14.70 26.86 -23.30
N GLY A 96 14.33 25.88 -24.13
CA GLY A 96 12.97 25.70 -24.65
C GLY A 96 12.19 24.67 -23.83
N SER A 97 11.25 25.15 -23.01
CA SER A 97 10.36 24.34 -22.18
C SER A 97 9.21 23.72 -23.00
N TYR A 98 9.13 22.39 -23.05
CA TYR A 98 7.88 21.68 -23.34
C TYR A 98 7.47 20.86 -22.12
N SER A 99 6.43 21.35 -21.46
CA SER A 99 5.77 20.80 -20.30
C SER A 99 4.85 19.64 -20.69
N GLY A 100 5.35 18.40 -20.59
CA GLY A 100 4.51 17.20 -20.57
C GLY A 100 3.61 17.17 -19.32
N PRO A 101 2.51 16.39 -19.34
CA PRO A 101 1.56 16.36 -18.23
C PRO A 101 2.29 15.87 -16.97
N ARG A 102 2.56 16.82 -16.07
CA ARG A 102 3.02 16.57 -14.70
C ARG A 102 2.00 15.64 -14.05
N MET A 103 2.30 14.36 -13.94
CA MET A 103 1.79 13.66 -12.77
C MET A 103 2.42 14.33 -11.55
N PRO A 104 1.62 14.64 -10.52
CA PRO A 104 2.09 15.44 -9.41
C PRO A 104 3.26 14.69 -8.75
N PRO A 105 4.24 15.41 -8.17
CA PRO A 105 5.09 14.82 -7.13
C PRO A 105 4.19 14.12 -6.10
N PHE A 106 4.69 13.25 -5.22
CA PHE A 106 3.95 12.84 -4.01
C PHE A 106 3.18 14.05 -3.51
N SER A 107 1.88 14.04 -3.77
CA SER A 107 1.22 15.32 -4.00
C SER A 107 1.26 16.05 -2.69
N ARG A 108 1.55 17.35 -2.73
CA ARG A 108 1.39 18.19 -1.54
C ARG A 108 0.08 17.78 -0.86
N PRO A 109 0.06 17.61 0.47
CA PRO A 109 -1.17 17.29 1.18
C PRO A 109 -2.28 18.16 0.61
N ILE A 110 -3.37 17.52 0.13
CA ILE A 110 -4.51 18.24 -0.46
C ILE A 110 -5.24 19.06 0.62
N GLY A 111 -4.92 18.83 1.90
CA GLY A 111 -5.27 19.71 3.01
C GLY A 111 -4.13 20.66 3.38
N SER A 112 -4.48 21.74 4.09
CA SER A 112 -3.51 22.56 4.79
C SER A 112 -2.90 21.73 5.93
N PRO A 113 -1.62 21.31 5.85
CA PRO A 113 -1.01 20.60 6.96
C PRO A 113 -1.06 21.52 8.20
N PRO A 114 -1.30 20.97 9.39
CA PRO A 114 -1.27 21.77 10.60
C PRO A 114 0.06 22.51 10.71
N SER A 115 0.04 23.70 11.32
CA SER A 115 1.25 24.52 11.44
C SER A 115 2.37 23.74 12.15
N ALA A 116 3.63 24.07 11.85
CA ALA A 116 4.77 23.38 12.45
C ALA A 116 4.73 23.42 13.99
N THR A 117 4.18 24.48 14.58
CA THR A 117 3.95 24.61 16.03
C THR A 117 2.91 23.61 16.53
N VAL A 118 1.79 23.44 15.80
CA VAL A 118 0.77 22.44 16.14
C VAL A 118 1.36 21.04 16.03
N LEU A 119 2.12 20.73 14.98
CA LEU A 119 2.77 19.42 14.82
C LEU A 119 3.75 19.08 15.96
N LYS A 120 4.48 20.08 16.48
CA LYS A 120 5.39 19.90 17.63
C LYS A 120 4.65 19.48 18.91
N VAL A 121 3.41 19.93 19.11
CA VAL A 121 2.58 19.57 20.28
C VAL A 121 1.79 18.29 20.00
N LEU A 122 1.28 18.14 18.79
CA LEU A 122 0.43 17.03 18.38
C LEU A 122 1.19 15.70 18.36
N SER A 123 2.45 15.72 17.92
CA SER A 123 3.28 14.52 17.83
C SER A 123 3.52 13.83 19.19
N PRO A 124 4.01 14.52 20.25
CA PRO A 124 4.18 13.90 21.57
C PRO A 124 2.84 13.52 22.21
N LEU A 125 1.79 14.31 22.00
CA LEU A 125 0.44 13.96 22.48
C LEU A 125 -0.07 12.67 21.82
N THR A 126 0.09 12.55 20.49
CA THR A 126 -0.26 11.34 19.73
C THR A 126 0.50 10.14 20.25
N LEU A 127 1.82 10.28 20.45
CA LEU A 127 2.64 9.20 20.99
C LEU A 127 2.20 8.78 22.39
N PHE A 128 1.94 9.74 23.28
CA PHE A 128 1.48 9.48 24.64
C PHE A 128 0.13 8.74 24.64
N CYS A 129 -0.87 9.26 23.91
CA CYS A 129 -2.18 8.61 23.79
C CYS A 129 -2.08 7.21 23.19
N LEU A 130 -1.20 7.02 22.21
CA LEU A 130 -0.99 5.74 21.56
C LEU A 130 -0.34 4.74 22.51
N VAL A 131 0.72 5.12 23.24
CA VAL A 131 1.37 4.25 24.23
C VAL A 131 0.42 3.90 25.38
N ALA A 132 -0.31 4.89 25.90
CA ALA A 132 -1.33 4.67 26.92
C ALA A 132 -2.44 3.73 26.43
N GLY A 133 -2.93 3.94 25.20
CA GLY A 133 -3.91 3.08 24.55
C GLY A 133 -3.41 1.65 24.41
N MET A 134 -2.21 1.45 23.84
CA MET A 134 -1.61 0.12 23.70
C MET A 134 -1.42 -0.59 25.04
N LEU A 135 -0.89 0.11 26.06
CA LEU A 135 -0.67 -0.47 27.39
C LEU A 135 -2.00 -0.88 28.04
N LYS A 136 -3.04 -0.04 27.95
CA LYS A 136 -4.38 -0.38 28.43
C LYS A 136 -5.00 -1.54 27.65
N THR A 137 -4.80 -1.61 26.33
CA THR A 137 -5.28 -2.73 25.51
C THR A 137 -4.61 -4.04 25.92
N VAL A 138 -3.30 -4.03 26.17
CA VAL A 138 -2.57 -5.21 26.66
C VAL A 138 -3.06 -5.61 28.05
N LEU A 139 -3.28 -4.65 28.96
CA LEU A 139 -3.80 -4.92 30.29
C LEU A 139 -5.23 -5.46 30.28
N ALA A 140 -6.10 -4.89 29.42
CA ALA A 140 -7.46 -5.36 29.21
C ALA A 140 -7.48 -6.80 28.65
N ALA A 141 -6.56 -7.11 27.73
CA ALA A 141 -6.38 -8.47 27.22
C ALA A 141 -5.95 -9.44 28.32
N ALA A 142 -4.97 -9.05 29.14
CA ALA A 142 -4.44 -9.88 30.22
C ALA A 142 -5.48 -10.15 31.32
N THR A 143 -6.35 -9.19 31.58
CA THR A 143 -7.41 -9.30 32.61
C THR A 143 -8.71 -9.88 32.05
N SER A 144 -8.79 -10.17 30.74
CA SER A 144 -10.01 -10.56 30.03
C SER A 144 -11.20 -9.61 30.26
N ARG A 145 -10.95 -8.37 30.70
CA ARG A 145 -11.99 -7.36 30.92
C ARG A 145 -12.08 -6.46 29.70
N ARG A 146 -13.31 -6.16 29.28
CA ARG A 146 -13.55 -5.16 28.25
C ARG A 146 -13.35 -3.78 28.88
N ASP A 147 -12.26 -3.12 28.52
CA ASP A 147 -12.05 -1.71 28.86
C ASP A 147 -12.35 -0.84 27.62
N PRO A 148 -13.55 -0.24 27.51
CA PRO A 148 -13.88 0.63 26.38
C PRO A 148 -12.93 1.83 26.29
N MET A 149 -12.33 2.27 27.40
CA MET A 149 -11.38 3.38 27.40
C MET A 149 -10.08 3.03 26.67
N ALA A 150 -9.64 1.76 26.71
CA ALA A 150 -8.46 1.34 25.96
C ALA A 150 -8.66 1.52 24.45
N SER A 151 -9.81 1.07 23.94
CA SER A 151 -10.17 1.22 22.52
C SER A 151 -10.35 2.68 22.12
N LEU A 152 -10.99 3.48 22.98
CA LEU A 152 -11.18 4.92 22.75
C LEU A 152 -9.84 5.67 22.70
N LEU A 153 -8.91 5.38 23.61
CA LEU A 153 -7.58 6.00 23.62
C LEU A 153 -6.78 5.63 22.36
N LEU A 154 -6.78 4.36 21.97
CA LEU A 154 -6.07 3.90 20.79
C LEU A 154 -6.67 4.49 19.49
N THR A 155 -8.00 4.47 19.39
CA THR A 155 -8.72 5.05 18.24
C THR A 155 -8.49 6.57 18.18
N GLY A 156 -8.60 7.26 19.32
CA GLY A 156 -8.32 8.70 19.42
C GLY A 156 -6.90 9.04 19.02
N ALA A 157 -5.90 8.26 19.43
CA ALA A 157 -4.51 8.47 19.04
C ALA A 157 -4.29 8.27 17.53
N LEU A 158 -4.91 7.25 16.92
CA LEU A 158 -4.83 7.04 15.48
C LEU A 158 -5.55 8.13 14.69
N LEU A 159 -6.69 8.62 15.17
CA LEU A 159 -7.38 9.79 14.60
C LEU A 159 -6.52 11.05 14.70
N LEU A 160 -5.86 11.27 15.84
CA LEU A 160 -4.94 12.39 16.03
C LEU A 160 -3.76 12.30 15.05
N ARG A 161 -3.27 11.08 14.78
CA ARG A 161 -2.25 10.84 13.74
C ARG A 161 -2.77 11.20 12.35
N LEU A 162 -3.99 10.80 11.99
CA LEU A 162 -4.57 11.14 10.68
C LEU A 162 -4.71 12.65 10.51
N TYR A 163 -5.17 13.35 11.54
CA TYR A 163 -5.22 14.79 11.57
C TYR A 163 -3.82 15.42 11.37
N GLY A 164 -2.79 14.87 12.02
CA GLY A 164 -1.41 15.31 11.82
C GLY A 164 -0.86 15.07 10.41
N CYS A 165 -1.27 13.99 9.74
CA CYS A 165 -0.84 13.66 8.37
C CYS A 165 -1.53 14.50 7.29
N PHE A 166 -2.84 14.64 7.41
CA PHE A 166 -3.70 15.10 6.33
C PHE A 166 -4.35 16.46 6.61
N GLY A 167 -4.30 16.94 7.86
CA GLY A 167 -5.01 18.14 8.28
C GLY A 167 -6.51 17.91 8.41
N LEU A 168 -7.27 19.01 8.35
CA LEU A 168 -8.72 18.93 8.19
C LEU A 168 -9.05 18.55 6.75
N PRO A 169 -10.13 17.78 6.52
CA PRO A 169 -10.62 17.58 5.17
C PRO A 169 -10.94 18.96 4.54
N PRO A 170 -10.60 19.20 3.26
CA PRO A 170 -10.86 20.45 2.58
C PRO A 170 -12.35 20.59 2.21
N ILE A 171 -13.24 20.31 3.16
CA ILE A 171 -14.68 20.38 2.96
C ILE A 171 -15.14 21.77 3.42
N LYS A 172 -15.63 22.56 2.47
CA LYS A 172 -16.27 23.84 2.77
C LYS A 172 -17.68 23.55 3.27
N PHE A 173 -17.87 23.55 4.59
CA PHE A 173 -19.18 23.34 5.20
C PHE A 173 -20.15 24.51 4.97
N TRP A 174 -19.64 25.67 4.56
CA TRP A 174 -20.44 26.86 4.34
C TRP A 174 -20.04 27.57 3.04
N PRO A 175 -21.00 27.95 2.17
CA PRO A 175 -22.45 27.69 2.26
C PRO A 175 -22.80 26.21 1.96
N LEU A 176 -23.88 25.69 2.57
CA LEU A 176 -24.36 24.31 2.39
C LEU A 176 -24.63 23.92 0.92
N SER A 177 -24.96 24.91 0.07
CA SER A 177 -25.16 24.71 -1.37
C SER A 177 -23.91 24.21 -2.10
N GLN A 178 -22.71 24.51 -1.59
CA GLN A 178 -21.43 24.09 -2.18
C GLN A 178 -20.89 22.78 -1.59
N LEU A 179 -21.59 22.18 -0.61
CA LEU A 179 -21.12 20.98 0.07
C LEU A 179 -21.00 19.80 -0.91
N GLY A 180 -21.97 19.64 -1.82
CA GLY A 180 -21.97 18.59 -2.84
C GLY A 180 -20.75 18.70 -3.76
N ASP A 181 -20.51 19.90 -4.30
CA ASP A 181 -19.38 20.16 -5.21
C ASP A 181 -18.04 20.04 -4.50
N SER A 182 -17.92 20.49 -3.25
CA SER A 182 -16.70 20.37 -2.45
C SER A 182 -16.37 18.91 -2.13
N ILE A 183 -17.37 18.10 -1.75
CA ILE A 183 -17.17 16.67 -1.50
C ILE A 183 -16.79 15.94 -2.79
N ALA A 184 -17.48 16.21 -3.89
CA ALA A 184 -17.22 15.53 -5.17
C ALA A 184 -15.83 15.84 -5.74
N ASN A 185 -15.41 17.10 -5.71
CA ASN A 185 -14.17 17.53 -6.36
C ASN A 185 -12.93 17.43 -5.45
N GLU A 186 -13.04 17.85 -4.19
CA GLU A 186 -11.88 17.92 -3.26
C GLU A 186 -11.92 16.78 -2.22
N GLY A 187 -13.12 16.37 -1.81
CA GLY A 187 -13.32 15.32 -0.83
C GLY A 187 -12.88 13.94 -1.32
N VAL A 188 -13.29 13.53 -2.53
CA VAL A 188 -12.97 12.17 -3.05
C VAL A 188 -11.45 11.90 -3.09
N PRO A 189 -10.60 12.77 -3.69
CA PRO A 189 -9.15 12.56 -3.68
C PRO A 189 -8.53 12.59 -2.29
N TYR A 190 -9.09 13.40 -1.37
CA TYR A 190 -8.66 13.43 0.03
C TYR A 190 -8.95 12.09 0.71
N PHE A 191 -10.19 11.61 0.63
CA PHE A 191 -10.60 10.34 1.23
C PHE A 191 -9.87 9.16 0.63
N GLU A 192 -9.61 9.16 -0.68
CA GLU A 192 -8.80 8.12 -1.33
C GLU A 192 -7.40 8.03 -0.70
N ARG A 193 -6.72 9.17 -0.49
CA ARG A 193 -5.41 9.21 0.17
C ARG A 193 -5.46 8.82 1.64
N VAL A 194 -6.50 9.26 2.35
CA VAL A 194 -6.71 8.89 3.75
C VAL A 194 -6.95 7.38 3.86
N LEU A 195 -7.75 6.80 2.96
CA LEU A 195 -8.04 5.37 2.90
C LEU A 195 -6.81 4.54 2.52
N GLN A 196 -5.85 5.09 1.77
CA GLN A 196 -4.57 4.44 1.50
C GLN A 196 -3.60 4.47 2.71
N ASN A 197 -3.93 5.21 3.79
CA ASN A 197 -3.07 5.33 4.96
C ASN A 197 -3.26 4.17 5.95
N ASP A 198 -2.15 3.57 6.38
CA ASP A 198 -2.12 2.48 7.36
C ASP A 198 -2.86 2.80 8.68
N ALA A 199 -2.81 4.05 9.13
CA ALA A 199 -3.47 4.51 10.36
C ALA A 199 -5.00 4.53 10.20
N MET A 200 -5.50 4.93 9.02
CA MET A 200 -6.94 4.91 8.73
C MET A 200 -7.47 3.48 8.75
N HIS A 201 -6.73 2.55 8.17
CA HIS A 201 -7.05 1.14 8.28
C HIS A 201 -7.09 0.65 9.73
N GLY A 202 -6.20 1.15 10.60
CA GLY A 202 -6.20 0.82 12.03
C GLY A 202 -7.41 1.37 12.77
N VAL A 203 -7.83 2.60 12.44
CA VAL A 203 -9.05 3.24 12.97
C VAL A 203 -10.28 2.46 12.54
N LEU A 204 -10.44 2.23 11.23
CA LEU A 204 -11.59 1.50 10.68
C LEU A 204 -11.68 0.10 11.28
N PHE A 205 -10.55 -0.62 11.36
CA PHE A 205 -10.51 -1.93 12.00
C PHE A 205 -10.95 -1.82 13.47
N SER A 206 -10.33 -0.94 14.27
CA SER A 206 -10.66 -0.76 15.69
C SER A 206 -12.13 -0.42 15.93
N LEU A 207 -12.71 0.49 15.14
CA LEU A 207 -14.11 0.88 15.23
C LEU A 207 -15.05 -0.28 14.93
N LEU A 208 -14.78 -1.02 13.84
CA LEU A 208 -15.63 -2.12 13.40
C LEU A 208 -15.51 -3.33 14.31
N THR A 209 -14.29 -3.63 14.74
CA THR A 209 -14.02 -4.73 15.66
C THR A 209 -14.40 -4.42 17.09
N GLY A 210 -14.56 -3.14 17.45
CA GLY A 210 -15.04 -2.71 18.75
C GLY A 210 -16.42 -3.28 19.10
N LEU A 211 -17.19 -3.71 18.09
CA LEU A 211 -18.48 -4.39 18.27
C LEU A 211 -18.36 -5.91 18.45
N MET A 212 -17.21 -6.48 18.12
CA MET A 212 -16.98 -7.94 18.12
C MET A 212 -16.51 -8.41 19.51
N PRO A 213 -16.69 -9.70 19.84
CA PRO A 213 -16.17 -10.25 21.09
C PRO A 213 -14.65 -10.07 21.19
N ASN A 214 -14.17 -9.71 22.38
CA ASN A 214 -12.74 -9.55 22.62
C ASN A 214 -12.02 -10.87 22.30
N SER A 215 -11.08 -10.82 21.37
CA SER A 215 -10.18 -11.93 21.07
C SER A 215 -8.76 -11.38 20.86
N LEU A 216 -7.74 -12.18 21.17
CA LEU A 216 -6.35 -11.75 20.99
C LEU A 216 -6.03 -11.29 19.55
N PRO A 217 -6.50 -11.97 18.48
CA PRO A 217 -6.27 -11.50 17.11
C PRO A 217 -6.86 -10.11 16.84
N LEU A 218 -7.97 -9.77 17.51
CA LEU A 218 -8.62 -8.46 17.42
C LEU A 218 -7.71 -7.31 17.86
N LEU A 219 -6.97 -7.55 18.92
CA LEU A 219 -6.12 -6.53 19.54
C LEU A 219 -4.76 -6.46 18.83
N ALA A 220 -4.31 -7.56 18.25
CA ALA A 220 -3.02 -7.64 17.59
C ALA A 220 -2.90 -6.66 16.40
N SER A 221 -3.90 -6.54 15.52
CA SER A 221 -3.80 -5.62 14.37
C SER A 221 -3.68 -4.13 14.77
N PRO A 222 -4.55 -3.58 15.65
CA PRO A 222 -4.41 -2.23 16.17
C PRO A 222 -3.08 -2.00 16.91
N LEU A 223 -2.58 -3.00 17.67
CA LEU A 223 -1.29 -2.91 18.34
C LEU A 223 -0.11 -2.87 17.36
N LEU A 224 -0.13 -3.68 16.29
CA LEU A 224 0.90 -3.64 15.24
C LEU A 224 0.87 -2.30 14.49
N THR A 225 -0.33 -1.79 14.20
CA THR A 225 -0.50 -0.47 13.57
C THR A 225 -0.02 0.65 14.48
N GLY A 226 -0.39 0.60 15.75
CA GLY A 226 0.07 1.53 16.79
C GLY A 226 1.58 1.51 16.90
N SER A 227 2.18 0.32 16.94
CA SER A 227 3.64 0.15 17.00
C SER A 227 4.36 0.75 15.78
N LEU A 228 3.82 0.57 14.57
CA LEU A 228 4.35 1.18 13.34
C LEU A 228 4.25 2.71 13.38
N VAL A 229 3.12 3.24 13.86
CA VAL A 229 2.91 4.70 14.01
C VAL A 229 3.83 5.26 15.09
N ALA A 230 3.98 4.57 16.22
CA ALA A 230 4.90 4.95 17.29
C ALA A 230 6.34 5.03 16.78
N ALA A 231 6.80 3.98 16.09
CA ALA A 231 8.15 3.92 15.54
C ALA A 231 8.40 5.06 14.54
N TYR A 232 7.41 5.34 13.68
CA TYR A 232 7.47 6.45 12.75
C TYR A 232 7.56 7.82 13.46
N ILE A 233 6.72 8.06 14.47
CA ILE A 233 6.74 9.31 15.25
C ILE A 233 8.07 9.48 15.98
N LEU A 234 8.59 8.42 16.58
CA LEU A 234 9.89 8.43 17.27
C LEU A 234 11.04 8.77 16.32
N ARG A 235 10.96 8.32 15.06
CA ARG A 235 11.96 8.59 14.02
C ARG A 235 11.89 10.03 13.50
N GLU A 236 10.72 10.46 13.05
CA GLU A 236 10.55 11.71 12.30
C GLU A 236 10.12 12.91 13.15
N GLY A 237 9.64 12.70 14.38
CA GLY A 237 9.10 13.75 15.24
C GLY A 237 10.08 14.88 15.49
N SER A 238 9.84 16.04 14.86
CA SER A 238 10.50 17.31 15.15
C SER A 238 9.87 17.88 16.43
N GLY A 239 10.57 17.84 17.56
CA GLY A 239 10.06 18.35 18.85
C GLY A 239 9.84 17.28 19.91
N MET A 240 10.05 16.00 19.60
CA MET A 240 10.19 15.02 20.67
C MET A 240 11.42 15.32 21.52
N LEU A 241 11.26 15.20 22.85
CA LEU A 241 12.35 15.31 23.82
C LEU A 241 13.54 14.48 23.32
N SER A 242 14.64 15.14 23.00
CA SER A 242 15.92 14.52 22.63
C SER A 242 16.31 13.40 23.61
N LEU A 243 15.89 13.52 24.87
CA LEU A 243 16.00 12.51 25.92
C LEU A 243 15.47 11.13 25.49
N LEU A 244 14.28 11.04 24.89
CA LEU A 244 13.67 9.77 24.48
C LEU A 244 14.45 9.10 23.34
N LYS A 245 15.05 9.90 22.45
CA LYS A 245 15.88 9.38 21.36
C LYS A 245 17.19 8.78 21.86
N ASN A 246 17.68 9.20 23.03
CA ASN A 246 18.92 8.68 23.62
C ASN A 246 18.73 7.37 24.40
N ILE A 247 17.49 6.90 24.58
CA ILE A 247 17.22 5.64 25.27
C ILE A 247 17.48 4.48 24.30
N GLY A 248 18.52 3.69 24.57
CA GLY A 248 18.93 2.55 23.73
C GLY A 248 17.78 1.60 23.34
N PRO A 249 16.90 1.19 24.27
CA PRO A 249 15.71 0.39 23.94
C PRO A 249 14.79 1.00 22.88
N VAL A 250 14.60 2.32 22.89
CA VAL A 250 13.73 3.02 21.94
C VAL A 250 14.34 2.98 20.54
N GLN A 251 15.66 3.19 20.42
CA GLN A 251 16.36 3.06 19.14
C GLN A 251 16.37 1.63 18.60
N SER A 252 16.54 0.65 19.49
CA SER A 252 16.44 -0.77 19.13
C SER A 252 15.04 -1.12 18.61
N PHE A 253 14.00 -0.62 19.28
CA PHE A 253 12.62 -0.79 18.84
C PHE A 253 12.36 -0.15 17.48
N THR A 254 12.72 1.12 17.27
CA THR A 254 12.49 1.81 15.99
C THR A 254 13.23 1.13 14.84
N SER A 255 14.49 0.76 15.04
CA SER A 255 15.29 0.06 14.03
C SER A 255 14.75 -1.36 13.74
N MET A 256 14.27 -2.08 14.75
CA MET A 256 13.60 -3.37 14.57
C MET A 256 12.32 -3.22 13.72
N MET A 257 11.48 -2.24 14.06
CA MET A 257 10.23 -1.97 13.35
C MET A 257 10.48 -1.58 11.89
N ASP A 258 11.52 -0.78 11.62
CA ASP A 258 11.90 -0.41 10.24
C ASP A 258 12.46 -1.62 9.47
N ARG A 259 13.36 -2.40 10.08
CA ARG A 259 13.95 -3.60 9.45
C ARG A 259 12.89 -4.65 9.11
N LYS A 260 11.91 -4.83 9.99
CA LYS A 260 10.83 -5.83 9.84
C LYS A 260 9.52 -5.24 9.34
N ARG A 261 9.51 -3.99 8.85
CA ARG A 261 8.28 -3.29 8.45
C ARG A 261 7.40 -4.13 7.52
N PHE A 262 7.99 -4.73 6.50
CA PHE A 262 7.27 -5.57 5.55
C PHE A 262 6.66 -6.82 6.19
N GLN A 263 7.40 -7.48 7.07
CA GLN A 263 6.92 -8.67 7.80
C GLN A 263 5.77 -8.30 8.74
N ILE A 264 5.86 -7.14 9.40
CA ILE A 264 4.83 -6.65 10.32
C ILE A 264 3.55 -6.27 9.57
N LEU A 265 3.68 -5.57 8.43
CA LEU A 265 2.54 -5.23 7.58
C LEU A 265 1.87 -6.49 7.02
N GLN A 266 2.66 -7.48 6.62
CA GLN A 266 2.15 -8.77 6.16
C GLN A 266 1.47 -9.55 7.29
N LEU A 267 2.09 -9.62 8.47
CA LEU A 267 1.52 -10.28 9.64
C LEU A 267 0.20 -9.62 10.08
N ARG A 268 0.14 -8.29 10.06
CA ARG A 268 -1.08 -7.53 10.32
C ARG A 268 -2.19 -7.94 9.33
N ALA A 269 -1.89 -7.94 8.03
CA ALA A 269 -2.85 -8.33 7.01
C ALA A 269 -3.31 -9.79 7.18
N ASP A 270 -2.40 -10.69 7.53
CA ASP A 270 -2.71 -12.09 7.83
C ASP A 270 -3.67 -12.20 9.02
N LEU A 271 -3.33 -11.58 10.15
CA LEU A 271 -4.15 -11.59 11.36
C LEU A 271 -5.56 -11.10 11.11
N GLU A 272 -5.69 -10.01 10.34
CA GLU A 272 -6.99 -9.48 10.00
C GLU A 272 -7.77 -10.49 9.17
N VAL A 273 -7.21 -10.99 8.05
CA VAL A 273 -7.90 -11.96 7.16
C VAL A 273 -8.28 -13.24 7.90
N TYR A 274 -7.37 -13.82 8.69
CA TYR A 274 -7.65 -15.01 9.50
C TYR A 274 -8.69 -14.75 10.59
N PHE A 275 -8.71 -13.54 11.17
CA PHE A 275 -9.74 -13.16 12.14
C PHE A 275 -11.14 -13.17 11.51
N GLY A 276 -11.29 -12.73 10.25
CA GLY A 276 -12.56 -12.82 9.53
C GLY A 276 -13.07 -14.25 9.39
N LEU A 277 -12.17 -15.18 9.00
CA LEU A 277 -12.50 -16.60 8.94
C LEU A 277 -12.86 -17.16 10.32
N PHE A 278 -12.03 -16.87 11.33
CA PHE A 278 -12.26 -17.28 12.71
C PHE A 278 -13.62 -16.79 13.21
N PHE A 279 -13.99 -15.54 12.94
CA PHE A 279 -15.27 -14.97 13.33
C PHE A 279 -16.44 -15.75 12.72
N VAL A 280 -16.40 -16.02 11.41
CA VAL A 280 -17.45 -16.81 10.73
C VAL A 280 -17.58 -18.21 11.34
N VAL A 281 -16.45 -18.92 11.51
CA VAL A 281 -16.45 -20.27 12.08
C VAL A 281 -16.96 -20.26 13.52
N TRP A 282 -16.51 -19.30 14.33
CA TRP A 282 -16.92 -19.16 15.73
C TRP A 282 -18.42 -18.87 15.87
N SER A 283 -18.97 -17.99 15.04
CA SER A 283 -20.39 -17.68 15.03
C SER A 283 -21.24 -18.88 14.61
N LEU A 284 -20.80 -19.66 13.63
CA LEU A 284 -21.46 -20.91 13.22
C LEU A 284 -21.45 -21.95 14.35
N LEU A 285 -20.32 -22.12 15.04
CA LEU A 285 -20.21 -23.08 16.16
C LEU A 285 -21.12 -22.71 17.34
N ARG A 286 -21.32 -21.42 17.62
CA ARG A 286 -22.23 -20.97 18.67
C ARG A 286 -23.71 -21.06 18.30
N MET A 287 -24.03 -21.33 17.03
CA MET A 287 -25.40 -21.31 16.50
C MET A 287 -26.18 -20.02 16.82
N ASN A 288 -25.47 -18.93 17.13
CA ASN A 288 -26.07 -17.66 17.52
C ASN A 288 -26.08 -16.75 16.30
N VAL A 289 -27.17 -16.84 15.53
CA VAL A 289 -27.35 -16.13 14.25
C VAL A 289 -28.23 -14.89 14.46
N SER A 290 -28.04 -14.18 15.58
CA SER A 290 -28.73 -12.91 15.80
C SER A 290 -28.27 -11.84 14.79
N LEU A 291 -29.21 -11.01 14.32
CA LEU A 291 -28.94 -9.94 13.36
C LEU A 291 -27.90 -8.94 13.88
N SER A 292 -28.00 -8.58 15.16
CA SER A 292 -27.09 -7.62 15.78
C SER A 292 -25.71 -8.20 16.08
N GLU A 293 -25.63 -9.50 16.40
CA GLU A 293 -24.38 -10.13 16.86
C GLU A 293 -23.58 -10.76 15.73
N PHE A 294 -24.25 -11.22 14.67
CA PHE A 294 -23.60 -11.88 13.53
C PHE A 294 -23.69 -11.05 12.26
N PHE A 295 -24.89 -10.80 11.75
CA PHE A 295 -25.05 -10.26 10.39
C PHE A 295 -24.49 -8.84 10.24
N VAL A 296 -24.78 -7.94 11.19
CA VAL A 296 -24.29 -6.56 11.14
C VAL A 296 -22.75 -6.51 11.22
N PRO A 297 -22.08 -7.14 12.21
CA PRO A 297 -20.62 -7.18 12.24
C PRO A 297 -20.00 -7.90 11.05
N ALA A 298 -20.56 -9.03 10.60
CA ALA A 298 -20.08 -9.77 9.43
C ALA A 298 -20.12 -8.90 8.17
N TYR A 299 -21.24 -8.20 7.94
CA TYR A 299 -21.42 -7.32 6.79
C TYR A 299 -20.44 -6.14 6.83
N LEU A 300 -20.32 -5.46 7.97
CA LEU A 300 -19.39 -4.33 8.10
C LEU A 300 -17.93 -4.77 7.92
N TYR A 301 -17.57 -5.91 8.52
CA TYR A 301 -16.24 -6.50 8.37
C TYR A 301 -15.96 -6.91 6.92
N TRP A 302 -16.95 -7.47 6.23
CA TRP A 302 -16.86 -7.77 4.80
C TRP A 302 -16.61 -6.51 3.96
N GLN A 303 -17.35 -5.42 4.21
CA GLN A 303 -17.13 -4.15 3.50
C GLN A 303 -15.73 -3.58 3.75
N LEU A 304 -15.24 -3.68 5.00
CA LEU A 304 -13.87 -3.29 5.32
C LEU A 304 -12.86 -4.12 4.52
N GLN A 305 -13.01 -5.45 4.50
CA GLN A 305 -12.08 -6.31 3.78
C GLN A 305 -12.12 -6.10 2.27
N LYS A 306 -13.28 -5.77 1.70
CA LYS A 306 -13.39 -5.38 0.29
C LYS A 306 -12.55 -4.13 -0.01
N ILE A 307 -12.71 -3.07 0.79
CA ILE A 307 -11.91 -1.84 0.65
C ILE A 307 -10.42 -2.17 0.79
N ARG A 308 -10.04 -2.93 1.82
CA ARG A 308 -8.65 -3.29 2.06
C ARG A 308 -8.05 -4.16 0.97
N PHE A 309 -8.81 -5.09 0.39
CA PHE A 309 -8.32 -5.88 -0.72
C PHE A 309 -8.00 -4.97 -1.91
N GLN A 310 -8.78 -3.93 -2.15
CA GLN A 310 -8.56 -2.98 -3.25
C GLN A 310 -7.38 -2.03 -2.97
N THR A 311 -7.16 -1.61 -1.72
CA THR A 311 -6.13 -0.61 -1.38
C THR A 311 -4.82 -1.19 -0.86
N CYS A 312 -4.82 -2.42 -0.31
CA CYS A 312 -3.71 -2.97 0.45
C CYS A 312 -3.15 -4.26 -0.21
N PRO A 313 -1.93 -4.22 -0.78
CA PRO A 313 -1.33 -5.39 -1.42
C PRO A 313 -1.03 -6.54 -0.45
N TYR A 314 -0.72 -6.24 0.81
CA TYR A 314 -0.48 -7.26 1.83
C TYR A 314 -1.74 -8.10 2.09
N THR A 315 -2.91 -7.45 2.14
CA THR A 315 -4.21 -8.12 2.28
C THR A 315 -4.53 -9.01 1.08
N GLN A 316 -4.19 -8.58 -0.14
CA GLN A 316 -4.31 -9.44 -1.33
C GLN A 316 -3.43 -10.70 -1.20
N ALA A 317 -2.17 -10.53 -0.80
CA ALA A 317 -1.25 -11.65 -0.60
C ALA A 317 -1.72 -12.61 0.50
N SER A 318 -2.27 -12.09 1.61
CA SER A 318 -2.88 -12.88 2.68
C SER A 318 -4.07 -13.71 2.18
N ILE A 319 -4.97 -13.08 1.41
CA ILE A 319 -6.15 -13.76 0.86
C ILE A 319 -5.76 -14.85 -0.15
N ARG A 320 -4.74 -14.64 -1.00
CA ARG A 320 -4.23 -15.69 -1.89
C ARG A 320 -3.68 -16.89 -1.12
N ARG A 321 -2.92 -16.65 -0.06
CA ARG A 321 -2.41 -17.73 0.82
C ARG A 321 -3.54 -18.49 1.52
N LEU A 322 -4.55 -17.75 1.99
CA LEU A 322 -5.73 -18.37 2.58
C LEU A 322 -6.49 -19.21 1.55
N ASP A 323 -6.74 -18.69 0.34
CA ASP A 323 -7.40 -19.39 -0.76
C ASP A 323 -6.65 -20.69 -1.09
N GLY A 324 -5.32 -20.63 -1.23
CA GLY A 324 -4.49 -21.81 -1.47
C GLY A 324 -4.60 -22.85 -0.36
N THR A 325 -4.68 -22.41 0.91
CA THR A 325 -4.85 -23.32 2.06
C THR A 325 -6.22 -24.00 2.06
N ILE A 326 -7.29 -23.25 1.78
CA ILE A 326 -8.66 -23.81 1.72
C ILE A 326 -8.79 -24.74 0.51
N MET A 327 -8.20 -24.39 -0.63
CA MET A 327 -8.16 -25.26 -1.82
C MET A 327 -7.40 -26.55 -1.54
N ALA A 328 -6.26 -26.50 -0.86
CA ALA A 328 -5.52 -27.71 -0.46
C ALA A 328 -6.37 -28.61 0.44
N LEU A 329 -7.10 -28.02 1.39
CA LEU A 329 -7.99 -28.76 2.30
C LEU A 329 -9.21 -29.36 1.57
N THR A 330 -9.86 -28.60 0.69
CA THR A 330 -11.05 -29.04 -0.05
C THR A 330 -10.75 -30.03 -1.18
N ASN A 331 -9.51 -30.07 -1.67
CA ASN A 331 -9.05 -31.06 -2.64
C ASN A 331 -8.53 -32.36 -2.00
N HIS A 332 -8.39 -32.41 -0.67
CA HIS A 332 -7.94 -33.61 0.01
C HIS A 332 -8.96 -34.75 -0.18
N ARG A 333 -8.49 -35.99 -0.38
CA ARG A 333 -9.36 -37.16 -0.66
C ARG A 333 -10.40 -37.44 0.42
N ALA A 334 -10.10 -37.05 1.67
CA ALA A 334 -11.02 -37.22 2.80
C ALA A 334 -12.10 -36.11 2.89
N CYS A 335 -12.00 -35.05 2.09
CA CYS A 335 -12.95 -33.94 2.12
C CYS A 335 -14.17 -34.27 1.23
N PRO A 336 -15.41 -34.18 1.75
CA PRO A 336 -16.61 -34.38 0.95
C PRO A 336 -16.65 -33.43 -0.25
N GLY A 337 -16.92 -33.95 -1.45
CA GLY A 337 -16.96 -33.14 -2.69
C GLY A 337 -17.94 -31.96 -2.65
N VAL A 338 -18.98 -32.05 -1.83
CA VAL A 338 -19.94 -30.94 -1.60
C VAL A 338 -19.25 -29.70 -1.03
N LEU A 339 -18.28 -29.85 -0.10
CA LEU A 339 -17.57 -28.70 0.48
C LEU A 339 -16.74 -27.96 -0.56
N ARG A 340 -16.12 -28.70 -1.49
CA ARG A 340 -15.40 -28.11 -2.62
C ARG A 340 -16.34 -27.29 -3.52
N LEU A 341 -17.50 -27.85 -3.89
CA LEU A 341 -18.50 -27.14 -4.71
C LEU A 341 -19.02 -25.87 -4.03
N VAL A 342 -19.27 -25.93 -2.72
CA VAL A 342 -19.70 -24.76 -1.94
C VAL A 342 -18.60 -23.71 -1.90
N TYR A 343 -17.36 -24.10 -1.60
CA TYR A 343 -16.24 -23.18 -1.55
C TYR A 343 -15.99 -22.51 -2.91
N GLU A 344 -16.07 -23.26 -4.00
CA GLU A 344 -15.88 -22.72 -5.35
C GLU A 344 -16.95 -21.66 -5.69
N LYS A 345 -18.22 -21.88 -5.30
CA LYS A 345 -19.28 -20.87 -5.46
C LYS A 345 -18.99 -19.61 -4.64
N VAL A 346 -18.55 -19.76 -3.38
CA VAL A 346 -18.18 -18.64 -2.51
C VAL A 346 -16.99 -17.88 -3.11
N ARG A 347 -15.96 -18.58 -3.59
CA ARG A 347 -14.79 -18.00 -4.24
C ARG A 347 -15.17 -17.17 -5.46
N ILE A 348 -15.99 -17.72 -6.36
CA ILE A 348 -16.48 -17.01 -7.55
C ILE A 348 -17.27 -15.76 -7.14
N PHE A 349 -18.13 -15.87 -6.12
CA PHE A 349 -18.86 -14.72 -5.60
C PHE A 349 -17.91 -13.63 -5.08
N CYS A 350 -16.92 -13.98 -4.26
CA CYS A 350 -15.93 -13.04 -3.71
C CYS A 350 -15.16 -12.31 -4.82
N ILE A 351 -14.71 -13.04 -5.86
CA ILE A 351 -14.00 -12.47 -7.01
C ILE A 351 -14.87 -11.42 -7.72
N ARG A 352 -16.15 -11.74 -7.97
CA ARG A 352 -17.09 -10.81 -8.60
C ARG A 352 -17.36 -9.55 -7.78
N GLN A 353 -17.32 -9.65 -6.45
CA GLN A 353 -17.57 -8.51 -5.57
C GLN A 353 -16.44 -7.49 -5.54
N VAL A 354 -15.22 -7.93 -5.87
CA VAL A 354 -14.01 -7.12 -5.77
C VAL A 354 -13.63 -6.51 -7.13
N GLN A 355 -13.98 -7.17 -8.23
CA GLN A 355 -13.74 -6.66 -9.57
C GLN A 355 -14.48 -5.32 -9.77
N PRO A 356 -13.81 -4.30 -10.32
CA PRO A 356 -14.48 -3.06 -10.70
C PRO A 356 -15.52 -3.37 -11.78
N PRO A 357 -16.68 -2.69 -11.78
CA PRO A 357 -17.69 -2.90 -12.81
C PRO A 357 -17.08 -2.65 -14.19
N GLU A 358 -17.23 -3.62 -15.09
CA GLU A 358 -16.77 -3.47 -16.47
C GLU A 358 -17.51 -2.27 -17.10
N PRO A 359 -16.81 -1.38 -17.81
CA PRO A 359 -17.45 -0.27 -18.49
C PRO A 359 -18.45 -0.82 -19.52
N PRO A 360 -19.72 -0.37 -19.51
CA PRO A 360 -20.72 -0.86 -20.45
C PRO A 360 -20.30 -0.50 -21.88
N GLY A 361 -19.93 -1.52 -22.68
CA GLY A 361 -19.58 -1.36 -24.10
C GLY A 361 -18.12 -1.64 -24.46
N GLY A 362 -17.25 -2.04 -23.52
CA GLY A 362 -15.94 -2.55 -23.88
C GLY A 362 -16.03 -3.93 -24.53
N PRO A 363 -15.32 -4.22 -25.66
CA PRO A 363 -15.22 -5.58 -26.16
C PRO A 363 -14.65 -6.46 -25.06
N ARG A 364 -15.35 -7.55 -24.72
CA ARG A 364 -14.94 -8.51 -23.69
C ARG A 364 -13.52 -9.00 -23.98
N SER A 365 -12.53 -8.43 -23.30
CA SER A 365 -11.18 -8.94 -23.36
C SER A 365 -11.19 -10.33 -22.72
N SER A 366 -10.65 -11.31 -23.44
CA SER A 366 -10.56 -12.69 -22.98
C SER A 366 -9.93 -12.71 -21.58
N LEU A 367 -10.69 -13.17 -20.58
CA LEU A 367 -10.30 -13.31 -19.18
C LEU A 367 -8.90 -13.91 -19.06
N CYS A 368 -7.89 -13.05 -18.88
CA CYS A 368 -6.56 -13.50 -18.52
C CYS A 368 -6.62 -13.91 -17.04
N THR A 369 -6.83 -15.21 -16.83
CA THR A 369 -6.91 -15.82 -15.51
C THR A 369 -5.49 -15.98 -14.99
N ILE A 370 -4.95 -14.96 -14.32
CA ILE A 370 -3.72 -15.12 -13.53
C ILE A 370 -4.14 -15.84 -12.25
N MET A 371 -3.87 -17.14 -12.17
CA MET A 371 -3.95 -17.95 -10.94
C MET A 371 -2.69 -17.77 -10.10
#